data_AF-A0A1Y4T6V6-F1
#
_entry.id   AF-A0A1Y4T6V6-F1
#
_cell.length_a   1.000
_cell.length_b   1.000
_cell.length_c   1.000
_cell.angle_alpha   90.00
_cell.angle_beta   90.00
_cell.angle_gamma   90.00
#
_symmetry.space_group_name_H-M   'P 1'
#
loop_
_entity.id
_entity.type
_entity.pdbx_description
1 polymer ?
#
loop_
_entity_poly.entity_id
_entity_poly.type
_entity_poly.pdbx_seq_one_letter_code
_entity_poly.pdbx_strand_id
1 'polypeptide(L)'
;MQKPSAPSPRLRRTLWAGLLVLMLGLALFWWLRVDLRTSLARSDGAWVRTETYSSIREPEITTAELVLEDPAYRALVDLFAAQSYRKVLLPQNSSHDLTGGANVTFLTLDFTAGGVRTFSLTLTSDGTLQADGVALDTWPGQPDGQALFEQAMAILQS
;
A
#
# COMPACT_ATOMS: atom_id res chain seq x y z
N MET A 1 -47.89 -21.05 -30.41
CA MET A 1 -46.94 -20.66 -29.33
C MET A 1 -45.68 -21.51 -29.49
N GLN A 2 -44.59 -20.95 -30.03
CA GLN A 2 -43.32 -21.67 -30.15
C GLN A 2 -42.61 -21.68 -28.79
N LYS A 3 -42.30 -22.87 -28.30
CA LYS A 3 -41.50 -23.10 -27.09
C LYS A 3 -40.06 -22.65 -27.40
N PRO A 4 -39.42 -21.77 -26.60
CA PRO A 4 -38.05 -21.35 -26.89
C PRO A 4 -37.14 -22.59 -26.92
N SER A 5 -36.46 -22.78 -28.04
CA SER A 5 -35.51 -23.88 -28.24
C SER A 5 -34.38 -23.74 -27.24
N ALA A 6 -34.09 -24.82 -26.52
CA ALA A 6 -33.01 -24.84 -25.55
C ALA A 6 -31.68 -24.49 -26.24
N PRO A 7 -30.84 -23.64 -25.63
CA PRO A 7 -29.55 -23.26 -26.21
C PRO A 7 -28.71 -24.50 -26.48
N SER A 8 -28.02 -24.52 -27.61
CA SER A 8 -27.20 -25.67 -28.00
C SER A 8 -26.18 -25.99 -26.90
N PRO A 9 -25.84 -27.27 -26.68
CA PRO A 9 -24.94 -27.68 -25.60
C PRO A 9 -23.56 -27.02 -25.68
N ARG A 10 -23.13 -26.59 -26.88
CA ARG A 10 -21.92 -25.79 -27.09
C ARG A 10 -22.07 -24.35 -26.59
N LEU A 11 -23.20 -23.69 -26.90
CA LEU A 11 -23.51 -22.34 -26.43
C LEU A 11 -23.65 -22.29 -24.90
N ARG A 12 -24.26 -23.31 -24.30
CA ARG A 12 -24.35 -23.40 -22.84
C ARG A 12 -22.97 -23.52 -22.20
N ARG A 13 -22.07 -24.34 -22.76
CA ARG A 13 -20.69 -24.50 -22.26
C ARG A 13 -19.87 -23.22 -22.38
N THR A 14 -19.96 -22.48 -23.49
CA THR A 14 -19.24 -21.20 -23.64
C THR A 14 -19.74 -20.14 -22.67
N LEU A 15 -21.04 -20.08 -22.42
CA LEU A 15 -21.61 -19.18 -21.40
C LEU A 15 -21.12 -19.52 -19.99
N TRP A 16 -21.11 -20.81 -19.62
CA TRP A 16 -20.57 -21.22 -18.32
C TRP A 16 -19.07 -20.97 -18.18
N ALA A 17 -18.29 -21.20 -19.24
CA ALA A 17 -16.85 -20.90 -19.24
C ALA A 17 -16.62 -19.38 -19.09
N GLY A 18 -17.36 -18.55 -19.82
CA GLY A 18 -17.29 -17.10 -19.68
C GLY A 18 -17.67 -16.61 -18.28
N LEU A 19 -18.74 -17.16 -17.70
CA LEU A 19 -19.14 -16.85 -16.33
C LEU A 19 -18.06 -17.24 -15.32
N LEU A 20 -17.44 -18.40 -15.48
CA LEU A 20 -16.37 -18.87 -14.60
C LEU A 20 -15.15 -17.96 -14.66
N VAL A 21 -14.74 -17.54 -15.86
CA VAL A 21 -13.64 -16.57 -16.04
C VAL A 21 -13.97 -15.23 -15.37
N LEU A 22 -15.20 -14.74 -15.53
CA LEU A 22 -15.64 -13.50 -14.88
C LEU A 22 -15.58 -13.62 -13.36
N MET A 23 -16.08 -14.72 -12.80
CA MET A 23 -16.07 -14.96 -11.35
C MET A 23 -14.65 -15.05 -10.80
N LEU A 24 -13.74 -15.74 -11.50
CA LEU A 24 -12.33 -15.81 -11.12
C LEU A 24 -11.65 -14.44 -11.19
N GLY A 25 -11.91 -13.67 -12.25
CA GLY A 25 -11.37 -12.32 -12.40
C GLY A 25 -11.85 -11.39 -11.28
N LEU A 26 -13.13 -11.47 -10.91
CA LEU A 26 -13.69 -10.68 -9.81
C LEU A 26 -13.10 -11.12 -8.46
N ALA A 27 -12.98 -12.42 -8.22
CA ALA A 27 -12.37 -12.95 -7.00
C ALA A 27 -10.91 -12.49 -6.87
N LEU A 28 -10.13 -12.55 -7.95
CA LEU A 28 -8.75 -12.08 -7.98
C LEU A 28 -8.68 -10.56 -7.72
N PHE A 29 -9.56 -9.77 -8.35
CA PHE A 29 -9.63 -8.33 -8.16
C PHE A 29 -9.87 -7.96 -6.69
N TRP A 30 -10.85 -8.59 -6.04
CA TRP A 30 -11.14 -8.35 -4.62
C TRP A 30 -10.01 -8.81 -3.70
N TRP A 31 -9.38 -9.95 -4.01
CA TRP A 31 -8.27 -10.47 -3.22
C TRP A 31 -7.01 -9.60 -3.32
N LEU A 32 -6.77 -8.99 -4.48
CA LEU A 32 -5.63 -8.12 -4.73
C LEU A 32 -5.78 -6.77 -4.02
N ARG A 33 -7.01 -6.27 -3.88
CA ARG A 33 -7.30 -4.99 -3.25
C ARG A 33 -6.88 -5.00 -1.78
N VAL A 34 -6.24 -3.93 -1.34
CA VAL A 34 -5.89 -3.69 0.06
C VAL A 34 -6.58 -2.41 0.51
N ASP A 35 -7.34 -2.51 1.59
CA ASP A 35 -8.05 -1.37 2.18
C ASP A 35 -7.34 -0.90 3.45
N LEU A 36 -6.50 0.13 3.30
CA LEU A 36 -5.85 0.78 4.43
C LEU A 36 -6.78 1.74 5.17
N ARG A 37 -7.88 2.21 4.55
CA ARG A 37 -8.78 3.20 5.16
C ARG A 37 -9.40 2.67 6.45
N THR A 38 -9.80 1.40 6.46
CA THR A 38 -10.37 0.75 7.64
C THR A 38 -9.34 0.61 8.77
N SER A 39 -8.06 0.43 8.45
CA SER A 39 -6.99 0.37 9.45
C SER A 39 -6.64 1.76 9.99
N LEU A 40 -6.49 2.75 9.10
CA LEU A 40 -6.27 4.16 9.44
C LEU A 40 -7.42 4.75 10.28
N ALA A 41 -8.67 4.40 9.98
CA ALA A 41 -9.83 4.88 10.73
C ALA A 41 -9.89 4.36 12.18
N ARG A 42 -9.11 3.31 12.49
CA ARG A 42 -9.03 2.72 13.84
C ARG A 42 -7.83 3.23 14.64
N SER A 43 -6.92 3.99 14.03
CA SER A 43 -5.76 4.54 14.72
C SER A 43 -6.05 5.93 15.31
N ASP A 44 -5.42 6.20 16.46
CA ASP A 44 -5.43 7.49 17.17
C ASP A 44 -4.02 8.12 17.27
N GLY A 45 -3.01 7.50 16.66
CA GLY A 45 -1.66 8.05 16.58
C GLY A 45 -0.77 7.26 15.63
N ALA A 46 0.49 7.68 15.53
CA ALA A 46 1.52 6.95 14.79
C ALA A 46 2.91 7.18 15.39
N TRP A 47 3.70 6.12 15.49
CA TRP A 47 5.14 6.24 15.67
C TRP A 47 5.82 6.31 14.30
N VAL A 48 6.61 7.34 14.12
CA VAL A 48 7.33 7.65 12.88
C VAL A 48 8.79 7.32 13.10
N ARG A 49 9.38 6.58 12.15
CA ARG A 49 10.82 6.32 12.12
C ARG A 49 11.33 6.54 10.71
N THR A 50 12.31 7.42 10.60
CA THR A 50 13.04 7.68 9.35
C THR A 50 14.45 7.14 9.49
N GLU A 51 14.90 6.33 8.53
CA GLU A 51 16.24 5.74 8.51
C GLU A 51 16.90 5.99 7.16
N THR A 52 17.97 6.77 7.15
CA THR A 52 18.73 7.06 5.93
C THR A 52 19.99 6.23 5.92
N TYR A 53 20.06 5.26 5.00
CA TYR A 53 21.24 4.46 4.76
C TYR A 53 22.10 5.10 3.66
N SER A 54 23.40 5.18 3.90
CA SER A 54 24.39 5.58 2.91
C SER A 54 25.54 4.57 2.89
N SER A 55 26.23 4.45 1.77
CA SER A 55 27.36 3.51 1.63
C SER A 55 28.60 3.88 2.44
N ILE A 56 28.66 5.12 2.93
CA ILE A 56 29.88 5.75 3.47
C ILE A 56 29.73 6.29 4.90
N ARG A 57 28.53 6.24 5.49
CA ARG A 57 28.26 6.76 6.84
C ARG A 57 27.32 5.83 7.60
N GLU A 58 27.37 5.92 8.92
CA GLU A 58 26.40 5.27 9.79
C GLU A 58 24.97 5.74 9.44
N PRO A 59 23.95 4.89 9.60
CA PRO A 59 22.57 5.24 9.31
C PRO A 59 22.10 6.40 10.19
N GLU A 60 21.49 7.41 9.58
CA GLU A 60 20.82 8.48 10.32
C GLU A 60 19.41 8.03 10.67
N ILE A 61 19.10 7.94 11.97
CA ILE A 61 17.80 7.48 12.46
C ILE A 61 17.13 8.63 13.21
N THR A 62 15.92 8.97 12.80
CA THR A 62 15.04 9.92 13.48
C THR A 62 13.75 9.24 13.87
N THR A 63 13.25 9.50 15.08
CA THR A 63 11.96 8.99 15.54
C THR A 63 11.08 10.13 16.04
N ALA A 64 9.79 10.06 15.76
CA ALA A 64 8.79 10.96 16.31
C ALA A 64 7.53 10.17 16.70
N GLU A 65 6.75 10.71 17.62
CA GLU A 65 5.42 10.22 17.95
C GLU A 65 4.42 11.30 17.55
N LEU A 66 3.39 10.89 16.82
CA LEU A 66 2.29 11.74 16.40
C LEU A 66 1.00 11.27 17.06
N VAL A 67 0.27 12.20 17.65
CA VAL A 67 -1.04 11.97 18.28
C VAL A 67 -2.17 12.48 17.40
N LEU A 68 -3.41 12.11 17.71
CA LEU A 68 -4.61 12.48 16.95
C LEU A 68 -4.78 13.99 16.74
N GLU A 69 -4.33 14.79 17.69
CA GLU A 69 -4.37 16.25 17.65
C GLU A 69 -3.35 16.86 16.70
N ASP A 70 -2.28 16.12 16.35
CA ASP A 70 -1.23 16.63 15.49
C ASP A 70 -1.73 16.82 14.05
N PRO A 71 -1.51 17.99 13.44
CA PRO A 71 -1.93 18.23 12.06
C PRO A 71 -1.19 17.32 11.08
N ALA A 72 0.08 16.98 11.37
CA ALA A 72 0.88 16.06 10.57
C ALA A 72 0.27 14.64 10.57
N TYR A 73 -0.22 14.15 11.71
CA TYR A 73 -0.92 12.87 11.79
C TYR A 73 -2.14 12.84 10.86
N ARG A 74 -2.99 13.87 10.95
CA ARG A 74 -4.21 13.96 10.14
C ARG A 74 -3.89 14.04 8.65
N ALA A 75 -2.89 14.83 8.28
CA ALA A 75 -2.46 14.95 6.88
C ALA A 75 -1.89 13.63 6.33
N LEU A 76 -1.14 12.87 7.13
CA LEU A 76 -0.68 11.53 6.74
C LEU A 76 -1.84 10.55 6.56
N VAL A 77 -2.79 10.55 7.50
CA VAL A 77 -4.00 9.72 7.41
C VAL A 77 -4.77 10.05 6.13
N ASP A 78 -4.99 11.33 5.84
CA ASP A 78 -5.68 11.77 4.63
C ASP A 78 -4.93 11.38 3.35
N LEU A 79 -3.60 11.54 3.32
CA LEU A 79 -2.75 11.17 2.20
C LEU A 79 -2.91 9.68 1.84
N PHE A 80 -2.77 8.80 2.83
CA PHE A 80 -2.83 7.36 2.59
C PHE A 80 -4.27 6.86 2.44
N ALA A 81 -5.22 7.44 3.17
CA ALA A 81 -6.63 7.11 3.01
C ALA A 81 -7.13 7.51 1.62
N ALA A 82 -6.65 8.59 1.01
CA ALA A 82 -7.08 9.02 -0.32
C ALA A 82 -6.79 7.99 -1.43
N GLN A 83 -5.80 7.11 -1.24
CA GLN A 83 -5.39 6.17 -2.27
C GLN A 83 -6.22 4.88 -2.26
N SER A 84 -5.97 4.06 -3.28
CA SER A 84 -6.38 2.66 -3.30
C SER A 84 -5.15 1.80 -3.53
N TYR A 85 -5.06 0.69 -2.83
CA TYR A 85 -3.88 -0.16 -2.87
C TYR A 85 -4.20 -1.52 -3.45
N ARG A 86 -3.16 -2.14 -4.00
CA ARG A 86 -3.16 -3.53 -4.46
C ARG A 86 -1.89 -4.23 -3.99
N LYS A 87 -1.99 -5.54 -3.75
CA LYS A 87 -0.82 -6.38 -3.49
C LYS A 87 0.03 -6.48 -4.75
N VAL A 88 1.35 -6.49 -4.57
CA VAL A 88 2.28 -6.87 -5.64
C VAL A 88 2.40 -8.39 -5.66
N LEU A 89 2.03 -9.02 -6.78
CA LEU A 89 2.04 -10.49 -6.92
C LEU A 89 3.44 -11.09 -6.99
N LEU A 90 4.37 -10.34 -7.58
CA LEU A 90 5.76 -10.73 -7.79
C LEU A 90 6.63 -9.56 -7.31
N PRO A 91 6.83 -9.42 -5.99
CA PRO A 91 7.70 -8.38 -5.48
C PRO A 91 9.08 -8.61 -6.07
N GLN A 92 9.62 -7.60 -6.75
CA GLN A 92 11.04 -7.63 -7.09
C GLN A 92 11.81 -7.60 -5.78
N ASN A 93 12.80 -8.47 -5.62
CA ASN A 93 13.60 -8.53 -4.39
C ASN A 93 14.10 -7.12 -4.06
N SER A 94 13.61 -6.57 -2.96
CA SER A 94 13.95 -5.23 -2.44
C SER A 94 15.33 -5.22 -1.79
N SER A 95 16.32 -5.87 -2.41
CA SER A 95 17.71 -5.67 -2.02
C SER A 95 18.10 -4.30 -2.55
N HIS A 96 17.98 -3.29 -1.69
CA HIS A 96 18.46 -1.95 -2.01
C HIS A 96 19.97 -2.04 -2.23
N ASP A 97 20.42 -1.73 -3.45
CA ASP A 97 21.84 -1.72 -3.76
C ASP A 97 22.48 -0.47 -3.16
N LEU A 98 22.91 -0.60 -1.91
CA LEU A 98 23.64 0.44 -1.18
C LEU A 98 25.09 0.57 -1.67
N THR A 99 25.56 -0.24 -2.64
CA THR A 99 26.97 -0.20 -3.08
C THR A 99 27.25 0.93 -4.09
N GLY A 100 26.22 1.48 -4.74
CA GLY A 100 26.33 2.54 -5.74
C GLY A 100 26.47 3.98 -5.19
N GLY A 101 26.50 4.17 -3.86
CA GLY A 101 26.55 5.50 -3.25
C GLY A 101 25.23 6.27 -3.25
N ALA A 102 24.14 5.67 -3.70
CA ALA A 102 22.80 6.22 -3.54
C ALA A 102 22.34 6.09 -2.09
N ASN A 103 21.85 7.19 -1.51
CA ASN A 103 21.22 7.15 -0.21
C ASN A 103 19.79 6.61 -0.35
N VAL A 104 19.42 5.65 0.49
CA VAL A 104 18.05 5.15 0.58
C VAL A 104 17.48 5.53 1.93
N THR A 105 16.36 6.23 1.91
CA THR A 105 15.64 6.61 3.12
C THR A 105 14.43 5.73 3.29
N PHE A 106 14.30 5.11 4.45
CA PHE A 106 13.12 4.37 4.88
C PHE A 106 12.28 5.27 5.76
N LEU A 107 10.98 5.31 5.51
CA LEU A 107 9.98 5.90 6.37
C LEU A 107 9.07 4.80 6.85
N THR A 108 9.11 4.50 8.14
CA THR A 108 8.19 3.56 8.80
C THR A 108 7.20 4.32 9.65
N LEU A 109 5.92 4.06 9.42
CA LEU A 109 4.78 4.62 10.14
C LEU A 109 4.05 3.46 10.83
N ASP A 110 4.26 3.33 12.13
CA ASP A 110 3.54 2.39 12.97
C ASP A 110 2.31 3.08 13.54
N PHE A 111 1.15 2.88 12.92
CA PHE A 111 -0.11 3.45 13.38
C PHE A 111 -0.57 2.76 14.67
N THR A 112 -1.02 3.54 15.64
CA THR A 112 -1.37 3.07 16.98
C THR A 112 -2.83 3.36 17.34
N ALA A 113 -3.38 2.55 18.23
CA ALA A 113 -4.67 2.78 18.89
C ALA A 113 -4.50 2.52 20.39
N GLY A 114 -4.72 3.52 21.23
CA GLY A 114 -4.48 3.41 22.67
C GLY A 114 -3.04 3.02 23.03
N GLY A 115 -2.06 3.46 22.23
CA GLY A 115 -0.64 3.14 22.42
C GLY A 115 -0.21 1.74 21.94
N VAL A 116 -1.08 1.01 21.24
CA VAL A 116 -0.76 -0.31 20.68
C VAL A 116 -0.69 -0.23 19.16
N ARG A 117 0.36 -0.77 18.54
CA ARG A 117 0.49 -0.84 17.08
C ARG A 117 -0.66 -1.63 16.47
N THR A 118 -1.38 -0.99 15.55
CA THR A 118 -2.50 -1.58 14.80
C THR A 118 -2.05 -2.13 13.45
N PHE A 119 -1.25 -1.37 12.71
CA PHE A 119 -0.60 -1.78 11.47
C PHE A 119 0.62 -0.90 11.19
N SER A 120 1.52 -1.38 10.34
CA SER A 120 2.73 -0.68 9.93
C SER A 120 2.71 -0.38 8.44
N LEU A 121 3.15 0.81 8.06
CA LEU A 121 3.40 1.20 6.68
C LEU A 121 4.87 1.55 6.52
N THR A 122 5.54 0.94 5.56
CA THR A 122 6.93 1.26 5.21
C THR A 122 6.97 1.81 3.80
N LEU A 123 7.55 3.00 3.65
CA LEU A 123 7.89 3.61 2.37
C LEU A 123 9.40 3.76 2.25
N THR A 124 9.90 3.69 1.03
CA THR A 124 11.30 4.00 0.74
C THR A 124 11.40 5.10 -0.29
N SER A 125 12.51 5.83 -0.28
CA SER A 125 12.78 6.91 -1.24
C SER A 125 12.87 6.45 -2.70
N ASP A 126 13.07 5.15 -2.95
CA ASP A 126 13.02 4.55 -4.29
C ASP A 126 11.61 4.04 -4.68
N GLY A 127 10.61 4.29 -3.83
CA GLY A 127 9.20 4.05 -4.12
C GLY A 127 8.66 2.68 -3.74
N THR A 128 9.41 1.89 -2.96
CA THR A 128 8.85 0.67 -2.36
C THR A 128 7.82 1.06 -1.29
N LEU A 129 6.66 0.41 -1.34
CA LEU A 129 5.59 0.56 -0.36
C LEU A 129 5.24 -0.82 0.20
N GLN A 130 5.15 -0.93 1.52
CA GLN A 130 4.74 -2.16 2.20
C GLN A 130 3.77 -1.84 3.33
N ALA A 131 2.78 -2.71 3.54
CA ALA A 131 1.97 -2.70 4.75
C ALA A 131 2.09 -4.04 5.46
N ASP A 132 2.50 -4.03 6.72
CA ASP A 132 2.76 -5.23 7.54
C ASP A 132 3.62 -6.28 6.80
N GLY A 133 4.65 -5.83 6.08
CA GLY A 133 5.56 -6.67 5.30
C GLY A 133 4.99 -7.19 3.95
N VAL A 134 3.77 -6.82 3.59
CA VAL A 134 3.19 -7.13 2.28
C VAL A 134 3.50 -5.97 1.33
N ALA A 135 4.23 -6.27 0.24
CA ALA A 135 4.50 -5.30 -0.82
C ALA A 135 3.20 -4.83 -1.49
N LEU A 136 3.04 -3.52 -1.57
CA LEU A 136 1.88 -2.85 -2.13
C LEU A 136 2.29 -1.97 -3.31
N ASP A 137 1.30 -1.68 -4.14
CA ASP A 137 1.36 -0.66 -5.18
C ASP A 137 0.03 0.10 -5.18
N THR A 138 0.03 1.31 -5.73
CA THR A 138 -1.20 2.07 -5.92
C THR A 138 -1.92 1.60 -7.19
N TRP A 139 -3.23 1.91 -7.29
CA TRP A 139 -3.94 1.64 -8.54
C TRP A 139 -3.46 2.60 -9.65
N PRO A 140 -3.47 2.17 -10.92
CA PRO A 140 -3.02 3.02 -12.03
C PRO A 140 -3.74 4.36 -12.06
N GLY A 141 -2.98 5.45 -12.25
CA GLY A 141 -3.49 6.82 -12.23
C GLY A 141 -3.45 7.51 -10.87
N GLN A 142 -2.96 6.84 -9.83
CA GLN A 142 -2.67 7.42 -8.52
C GLN A 142 -1.16 7.69 -8.37
N PRO A 143 -0.74 8.51 -7.39
CA PRO A 143 0.67 8.68 -7.06
C PRO A 143 1.33 7.32 -6.79
N ASP A 144 2.53 7.13 -7.32
CA ASP A 144 3.32 5.94 -7.04
C ASP A 144 3.96 6.01 -5.64
N GLY A 145 4.67 4.95 -5.23
CA GLY A 145 5.27 4.89 -3.91
C GLY A 145 6.30 6.01 -3.66
N GLN A 146 7.03 6.45 -4.69
CA GLN A 146 8.01 7.53 -4.55
C GLN A 146 7.30 8.86 -4.31
N ALA A 147 6.27 9.17 -5.08
CA ALA A 147 5.48 10.38 -4.89
C ALA A 147 4.77 10.39 -3.52
N LEU A 148 4.33 9.22 -3.02
CA LEU A 148 3.78 9.09 -1.67
C LEU A 148 4.84 9.32 -0.59
N PHE A 149 6.05 8.80 -0.79
CA PHE A 149 7.17 9.02 0.13
C PHE A 149 7.50 10.52 0.24
N GLU A 150 7.65 11.20 -0.89
CA GLU A 150 7.96 12.64 -0.92
C GLU A 150 6.88 13.48 -0.24
N GLN A 151 5.60 13.17 -0.49
CA GLN A 151 4.48 13.84 0.17
C GLN A 151 4.45 13.58 1.67
N ALA A 152 4.68 12.34 2.11
CA ALA A 152 4.70 11.99 3.53
C ALA A 152 5.86 12.69 4.26
N MET A 153 7.05 12.73 3.66
CA MET A 153 8.20 13.44 4.22
C MET A 153 7.94 14.95 4.31
N ALA A 154 7.31 15.55 3.31
CA ALA A 154 6.95 16.96 3.34
C ALA A 154 5.98 17.30 4.50
N ILE A 155 5.02 16.41 4.78
CA ILE A 155 4.10 16.55 5.92
C ILE A 155 4.85 16.47 7.25
N LEU A 156 5.85 15.60 7.37
CA LEU A 156 6.61 15.41 8.60
C LEU A 156 7.60 16.55 8.89
N GLN A 157 7.90 17.39 7.90
CA GLN A 157 8.84 18.51 7.99
C GLN A 157 8.16 19.88 8.14
N SER A 158 6.84 19.94 8.03
CA SER A 158 6.04 21.19 8.14
C SER A 158 5.71 21.54 9.58
#